data_AF-Q218P7-F1
#
_entry.id   AF-Q218P7-F1
#
_cell.length_a   1.000
_cell.length_b   1.000
_cell.length_c   1.000
_cell.angle_alpha   90.00
_cell.angle_beta   90.00
_cell.angle_gamma   90.00
#
_symmetry.space_group_name_H-M   'P 1'
#
loop_
_entity.id
_entity.type
_entity.pdbx_description
1 polymer ?
#
loop_
_entity_poly.entity_id
_entity_poly.type
_entity_poly.pdbx_seq_one_letter_code
_entity_poly.pdbx_strand_id
1 'polypeptide(L)'
;MSGSGTDKSKAKADLTGPVVILVEPQLGENIGMCARAMGNFGLTRLRIVKPRDGWPNVHARRAASGADYILDAVELFETVEQAVAGCSLLFATTARAHDQAKPVRAPEEAAREIFAEVGQGGEVGIMFGRERYGLENDEVALANRIVTFPVNPGFASLNLAQAVLLMGYEWFKLATANALPFAMPERSERASQHQMQAFFDNLVGELDKVEFLRPAEKRDTMLVNLRNIFTRMEPTKQDMHTLHGVVMAIAEGRKGPAKGGVLDGEQATRLRALLAEHGQGALPHESGTVRGLARLLRRNPTDAERIMWQALRTDRRFAGQFKRQTPVGRHIPDFVSFAQRIAIELINPDETDVIRTDRASRQTWLEERGYRVVAIVADEVTGDVGVPLVALEQAMAGAQGASGEGVSRE
;
A
#
# COMPACT_ATOMS: atom_id res chain seq x y z
N MET A 1 -5.95 -2.29 -19.34
CA MET A 1 -6.92 -1.18 -19.50
C MET A 1 -8.05 -1.66 -20.40
N SER A 2 -9.11 -2.21 -19.80
CA SER A 2 -10.36 -2.52 -20.50
C SER A 2 -11.44 -1.61 -19.90
N GLY A 3 -12.08 -0.77 -20.73
CA GLY A 3 -13.29 -0.05 -20.35
C GLY A 3 -13.16 1.41 -19.91
N SER A 4 -11.96 2.02 -19.88
CA SER A 4 -11.87 3.49 -19.81
C SER A 4 -11.91 4.06 -21.22
N GLY A 5 -12.95 4.82 -21.54
CA GLY A 5 -13.06 5.52 -22.82
C GLY A 5 -11.89 6.49 -23.04
N THR A 6 -11.59 6.79 -24.31
CA THR A 6 -10.56 7.77 -24.67
C THR A 6 -10.90 9.15 -24.10
N ASP A 7 -10.01 9.69 -23.28
CA ASP A 7 -10.12 11.06 -22.77
C ASP A 7 -9.78 12.06 -23.89
N LYS A 8 -10.82 12.65 -24.47
CA LYS A 8 -10.70 13.61 -25.59
C LYS A 8 -10.12 14.97 -25.19
N SER A 9 -9.94 15.23 -23.89
CA SER A 9 -9.31 16.47 -23.40
C SER A 9 -7.79 16.45 -23.47
N LYS A 10 -7.18 15.26 -23.59
CA LYS A 10 -5.73 15.11 -23.69
C LYS A 10 -5.25 15.38 -25.12
N ALA A 11 -4.11 16.07 -25.23
CA ALA A 11 -3.44 16.27 -26.51
C ALA A 11 -3.05 14.91 -27.11
N LYS A 12 -3.27 14.75 -28.42
CA LYS A 12 -2.75 13.59 -29.15
C LYS A 12 -1.23 13.69 -29.21
N ALA A 13 -0.54 12.56 -29.11
CA ALA A 13 0.90 12.52 -29.31
C ALA A 13 1.20 12.90 -30.78
N ASP A 14 1.92 14.00 -30.98
CA ASP A 14 2.39 14.43 -32.30
C ASP A 14 3.73 13.75 -32.60
N LEU A 15 3.63 12.49 -33.03
CA LEU A 15 4.79 11.66 -33.34
C LEU A 15 4.83 11.43 -34.85
N THR A 16 5.95 11.79 -35.49
CA THR A 16 6.24 11.30 -36.83
C THR A 16 6.60 9.83 -36.71
N GLY A 17 5.72 8.95 -37.20
CA GLY A 17 5.89 7.50 -37.13
C GLY A 17 6.06 6.85 -38.50
N PRO A 18 6.31 5.52 -38.54
CA PRO A 18 6.33 4.76 -39.78
C PRO A 18 4.97 4.77 -40.47
N VAL A 19 4.99 4.49 -41.77
CA VAL A 19 3.81 4.24 -42.60
C VAL A 19 3.39 2.78 -42.44
N VAL A 20 2.14 2.57 -42.03
CA VAL A 20 1.53 1.24 -42.02
C VAL A 20 0.96 0.97 -43.41
N ILE A 21 1.37 -0.14 -44.02
CA ILE A 21 0.98 -0.51 -45.38
C ILE A 21 0.22 -1.84 -45.32
N LEU A 22 -1.07 -1.82 -45.61
CA LEU A 22 -1.90 -3.02 -45.67
C LEU A 22 -1.99 -3.51 -47.13
N VAL A 23 -1.47 -4.70 -47.38
CA VAL A 23 -1.44 -5.30 -48.71
C VAL A 23 -2.62 -6.25 -48.87
N GLU A 24 -3.55 -5.87 -49.75
CA GLU A 24 -4.79 -6.59 -50.06
C GLU A 24 -5.58 -7.07 -48.82
N PRO A 25 -5.90 -6.17 -47.87
CA PRO A 25 -6.69 -6.55 -46.71
C PRO A 25 -8.06 -7.11 -47.15
N GLN A 26 -8.47 -8.23 -46.57
CA GLN A 26 -9.69 -8.92 -46.99
C GLN A 26 -10.95 -8.31 -46.40
N LEU A 27 -10.93 -7.93 -45.11
CA LEU A 27 -12.12 -7.45 -44.41
C LEU A 27 -11.99 -5.99 -44.00
N GLY A 28 -13.01 -5.19 -44.31
CA GLY A 28 -13.09 -3.79 -43.85
C GLY A 28 -12.98 -3.67 -42.33
N GLU A 29 -13.55 -4.60 -41.56
CA GLU A 29 -13.44 -4.64 -40.10
C GLU A 29 -11.98 -4.73 -39.62
N ASN A 30 -11.13 -5.52 -40.29
CA ASN A 30 -9.71 -5.61 -39.96
C ASN A 30 -8.98 -4.30 -40.24
N ILE A 31 -9.31 -3.61 -41.33
CA ILE A 31 -8.75 -2.28 -41.64
C ILE A 31 -9.10 -1.29 -40.51
N GLY A 32 -10.37 -1.28 -40.08
CA GLY A 32 -10.81 -0.45 -38.97
C GLY A 32 -10.11 -0.80 -37.65
N MET A 33 -9.97 -2.08 -37.33
CA MET A 33 -9.22 -2.52 -36.15
C MET A 33 -7.72 -2.15 -36.23
N CYS A 34 -7.11 -2.18 -37.42
CA CYS A 34 -5.75 -1.69 -37.63
C CYS A 34 -5.65 -0.19 -37.36
N ALA A 35 -6.57 0.62 -37.90
CA ALA A 35 -6.60 2.06 -37.63
C ALA A 35 -6.80 2.37 -36.14
N ARG A 36 -7.64 1.59 -35.46
CA ARG A 36 -7.79 1.68 -33.99
C ARG A 36 -6.48 1.36 -33.27
N ALA A 37 -5.80 0.29 -33.67
CA ALA A 37 -4.50 -0.08 -33.11
C ALA A 37 -3.46 1.02 -33.36
N MET A 38 -3.39 1.57 -34.57
CA MET A 38 -2.54 2.70 -34.91
C MET A 38 -2.81 3.91 -34.02
N GLY A 39 -4.08 4.29 -33.85
CA GLY A 39 -4.48 5.41 -33.01
C GLY A 39 -4.13 5.24 -31.53
N ASN A 40 -4.12 4.00 -31.00
CA ASN A 40 -3.69 3.71 -29.63
C ASN A 40 -2.20 4.03 -29.40
N PHE A 41 -1.39 3.99 -30.46
CA PHE A 41 0.07 4.09 -30.40
C PHE A 41 0.63 5.25 -31.24
N GLY A 42 -0.20 6.25 -31.53
CA GLY A 42 0.23 7.47 -32.22
C GLY A 42 0.68 7.29 -33.66
N LEU A 43 0.34 6.17 -34.32
CA LEU A 43 0.55 6.00 -35.75
C LEU A 43 -0.62 6.60 -36.52
N THR A 44 -0.33 7.37 -37.57
CA THR A 44 -1.36 8.14 -38.28
C THR A 44 -1.38 7.94 -39.79
N ARG A 45 -0.31 7.36 -40.36
CA ARG A 45 -0.12 7.23 -41.82
C ARG A 45 -0.46 5.81 -42.25
N LEU A 46 -1.56 5.66 -42.98
CA LEU A 46 -2.06 4.37 -43.48
C LEU A 46 -2.11 4.37 -45.01
N ARG A 47 -1.40 3.41 -45.62
CA ARG A 47 -1.50 3.09 -47.04
C ARG A 47 -2.20 1.76 -47.21
N ILE A 48 -3.05 1.65 -48.24
CA ILE A 48 -3.73 0.40 -48.56
C ILE A 48 -3.53 0.07 -50.03
N VAL A 49 -3.07 -1.14 -50.30
CA VAL A 49 -2.92 -1.68 -51.65
C VAL A 49 -4.11 -2.58 -51.94
N LYS A 50 -4.88 -2.27 -52.98
CA LYS A 50 -5.98 -3.12 -53.50
C LYS A 50 -6.86 -3.78 -52.41
N PRO A 51 -7.60 -3.01 -51.58
CA PRO A 51 -8.49 -3.60 -50.59
C PRO A 51 -9.58 -4.44 -51.26
N ARG A 52 -9.76 -5.69 -50.83
CA ARG A 52 -10.65 -6.65 -51.50
C ARG A 52 -12.10 -6.19 -51.55
N ASP A 53 -12.60 -5.68 -50.43
CA ASP A 53 -13.99 -5.21 -50.29
C ASP A 53 -14.16 -3.73 -50.71
N GLY A 54 -13.16 -3.16 -51.39
CA GLY A 54 -13.16 -1.77 -51.85
C GLY A 54 -12.97 -0.74 -50.73
N TRP A 55 -12.84 0.53 -51.15
CA TRP A 55 -12.66 1.67 -50.26
C TRP A 55 -13.41 2.90 -50.81
N PRO A 56 -14.06 3.74 -49.98
CA PRO A 56 -14.20 3.65 -48.52
C PRO A 56 -15.13 2.52 -48.05
N ASN A 57 -14.93 2.03 -46.83
CA ASN A 57 -15.69 0.90 -46.29
C ASN A 57 -16.38 1.23 -44.94
N VAL A 58 -17.69 1.03 -44.86
CA VAL A 58 -18.50 1.35 -43.66
C VAL A 58 -18.14 0.47 -42.46
N HIS A 59 -17.78 -0.81 -42.69
CA HIS A 59 -17.36 -1.71 -41.62
C HIS A 59 -16.03 -1.28 -41.01
N ALA A 60 -15.09 -0.78 -41.84
CA ALA A 60 -13.85 -0.19 -41.35
C ALA A 60 -14.12 1.00 -40.43
N ARG A 61 -15.01 1.91 -40.84
CA ARG A 61 -15.39 3.07 -40.03
C ARG A 61 -15.98 2.67 -38.67
N ARG A 62 -16.88 1.69 -38.65
CA ARG A 62 -17.48 1.17 -37.41
C ARG A 62 -16.45 0.53 -36.48
N ALA A 63 -15.51 -0.24 -37.02
CA ALA A 63 -14.49 -0.92 -36.24
C ALA A 63 -13.37 0.01 -35.72
N ALA A 64 -13.14 1.16 -36.37
CA ALA A 64 -12.10 2.12 -35.99
C ALA A 64 -12.33 2.82 -34.64
N SER A 65 -13.58 2.88 -34.16
CA SER A 65 -13.91 3.33 -32.79
C SER A 65 -13.26 4.66 -32.40
N GLY A 66 -13.38 5.69 -33.25
CA GLY A 66 -12.82 7.03 -33.01
C GLY A 66 -11.46 7.30 -33.65
N ALA A 67 -10.87 6.31 -34.33
CA ALA A 67 -9.71 6.47 -35.20
C ALA A 67 -10.07 6.87 -36.65
N ASP A 68 -11.25 7.46 -36.85
CA ASP A 68 -11.77 7.89 -38.17
C ASP A 68 -10.79 8.77 -38.94
N TYR A 69 -10.08 9.65 -38.24
CA TYR A 69 -9.09 10.57 -38.82
C TYR A 69 -7.94 9.87 -39.55
N ILE A 70 -7.63 8.61 -39.19
CA ILE A 70 -6.63 7.79 -39.91
C ILE A 70 -7.26 7.25 -41.20
N LEU A 71 -8.51 6.81 -41.13
CA LEU A 71 -9.24 6.30 -42.31
C LEU A 71 -9.50 7.40 -43.34
N ASP A 72 -9.80 8.61 -42.89
CA ASP A 72 -10.05 9.77 -43.74
C ASP A 72 -8.78 10.22 -44.48
N ALA A 73 -7.59 9.87 -43.95
CA ALA A 73 -6.27 10.20 -44.51
C ALA A 73 -5.61 9.02 -45.25
N VAL A 74 -6.34 7.94 -45.54
CA VAL A 74 -5.80 6.78 -46.25
C VAL A 74 -5.35 7.13 -47.65
N GLU A 75 -4.15 6.70 -48.01
CA GLU A 75 -3.64 6.70 -49.38
C GLU A 75 -3.87 5.31 -50.02
N LEU A 76 -4.58 5.27 -51.15
CA LEU A 76 -4.84 4.04 -51.90
C LEU A 76 -3.82 3.84 -53.03
N PHE A 77 -3.40 2.59 -53.23
CA PHE A 77 -2.46 2.21 -54.27
C PHE A 77 -2.93 0.95 -55.02
N GLU A 78 -2.53 0.86 -56.29
CA GLU A 78 -2.81 -0.30 -57.14
C GLU A 78 -1.72 -1.37 -57.01
N THR A 79 -0.50 -1.01 -56.63
CA THR A 79 0.59 -1.97 -56.47
C THR A 79 1.41 -1.69 -55.22
N VAL A 80 2.13 -2.72 -54.73
CA VAL A 80 2.99 -2.60 -53.56
C VAL A 80 4.15 -1.66 -53.85
N GLU A 81 4.73 -1.71 -55.05
CA GLU A 81 5.82 -0.83 -55.50
C GLU A 81 5.46 0.64 -55.39
N GLN A 82 4.22 1.00 -55.77
CA GLN A 82 3.74 2.39 -55.64
C GLN A 82 3.62 2.79 -54.18
N ALA A 83 3.09 1.91 -53.33
CA ALA A 83 2.89 2.19 -51.90
C ALA A 83 4.21 2.35 -51.12
N VAL A 84 5.30 1.74 -51.60
CA VAL A 84 6.61 1.76 -50.92
C VAL A 84 7.64 2.69 -51.57
N ALA A 85 7.33 3.33 -52.70
CA ALA A 85 8.29 4.07 -53.52
C ALA A 85 9.06 5.18 -52.76
N GLY A 86 8.44 5.80 -51.75
CA GLY A 86 9.06 6.84 -50.91
C GLY A 86 9.86 6.31 -49.72
N CYS A 87 9.77 5.02 -49.39
CA CYS A 87 10.36 4.48 -48.18
C CYS A 87 11.88 4.25 -48.33
N SER A 88 12.69 4.88 -47.49
CA SER A 88 14.14 4.62 -47.37
C SER A 88 14.43 3.30 -46.62
N LEU A 89 13.50 2.88 -45.77
CA LEU A 89 13.55 1.61 -45.05
C LEU A 89 12.19 0.92 -45.06
N LEU A 90 12.16 -0.35 -45.45
CA LEU A 90 10.94 -1.13 -45.61
C LEU A 90 11.04 -2.47 -44.85
N PHE A 91 10.01 -2.75 -44.06
CA PHE A 91 9.85 -3.99 -43.30
C PHE A 91 8.70 -4.82 -43.88
N ALA A 92 8.92 -6.12 -44.05
CA ALA A 92 7.88 -7.09 -44.37
C ALA A 92 7.54 -7.94 -43.14
N THR A 93 6.28 -7.98 -42.72
CA THR A 93 5.83 -8.82 -41.59
C THR A 93 5.41 -10.21 -42.06
N THR A 94 5.98 -11.26 -41.47
CA THR A 94 5.64 -12.64 -41.84
C THR A 94 5.96 -13.62 -40.71
N ALA A 95 5.12 -14.66 -40.57
CA ALA A 95 5.33 -15.75 -39.62
C ALA A 95 6.10 -16.93 -40.23
N ARG A 96 6.33 -16.93 -41.55
CA ARG A 96 6.98 -18.03 -42.26
C ARG A 96 8.47 -17.73 -42.44
N ALA A 97 9.29 -18.76 -42.30
CA ALA A 97 10.66 -18.70 -42.79
C ALA A 97 10.61 -18.57 -44.30
N HIS A 98 11.29 -17.57 -44.84
CA HIS A 98 11.49 -17.39 -46.27
C HIS A 98 12.92 -17.79 -46.61
N ASP A 99 13.11 -18.43 -47.76
CA ASP A 99 14.45 -18.83 -48.25
C ASP A 99 15.29 -17.63 -48.73
N GLN A 100 14.77 -16.42 -48.61
CA GLN A 100 15.45 -15.19 -48.97
C GLN A 100 16.47 -14.80 -47.90
N ALA A 101 17.71 -14.54 -48.30
CA ALA A 101 18.78 -14.08 -47.42
C ALA A 101 18.59 -12.61 -47.00
N LYS A 102 17.62 -12.35 -46.10
CA LYS A 102 17.35 -11.02 -45.53
C LYS A 102 17.52 -11.02 -44.01
N PRO A 103 17.97 -9.91 -43.42
CA PRO A 103 18.04 -9.82 -41.97
C PRO A 103 16.63 -9.90 -41.37
N VAL A 104 16.47 -10.81 -40.41
CA VAL A 104 15.25 -11.00 -39.64
C VAL A 104 15.36 -10.21 -38.34
N ARG A 105 14.27 -9.58 -37.92
CA ARG A 105 14.16 -8.77 -36.71
C ARG A 105 12.96 -9.19 -35.88
N ALA A 106 13.13 -9.17 -34.57
CA ALA A 106 11.99 -9.12 -33.66
C ALA A 106 11.35 -7.71 -33.68
N PRO A 107 10.08 -7.57 -33.24
CA PRO A 107 9.38 -6.28 -33.23
C PRO A 107 10.13 -5.15 -32.50
N GLU A 108 10.77 -5.46 -31.36
CA GLU A 108 11.55 -4.49 -30.60
C GLU A 108 12.78 -3.98 -31.39
N GLU A 109 13.49 -4.88 -32.08
CA GLU A 109 14.66 -4.53 -32.88
C GLU A 109 14.27 -3.69 -34.10
N ALA A 110 13.17 -4.07 -34.76
CA ALA A 110 12.60 -3.30 -35.86
C ALA A 110 12.19 -1.89 -35.39
N ALA A 111 11.55 -1.76 -34.23
CA ALA A 111 11.18 -0.45 -33.67
C ALA A 111 12.38 0.47 -33.44
N ARG A 112 13.53 -0.08 -33.02
CA ARG A 112 14.78 0.69 -32.87
C ARG A 112 15.33 1.19 -34.21
N GLU A 113 15.32 0.33 -35.23
CA GLU A 113 15.73 0.72 -36.59
C GLU A 113 14.77 1.79 -37.17
N ILE A 114 13.45 1.61 -36.99
CA ILE A 114 12.44 2.60 -37.38
C ILE A 114 12.70 3.96 -36.70
N PHE A 115 12.93 3.98 -35.39
CA PHE A 115 13.18 5.21 -34.63
C PHE A 115 14.45 5.93 -35.08
N ALA A 116 15.52 5.19 -35.34
CA ALA A 116 16.76 5.77 -35.84
C ALA A 116 16.59 6.39 -37.25
N GLU A 117 15.89 5.70 -38.15
CA GLU A 117 15.69 6.17 -39.53
C GLU A 117 14.75 7.37 -39.60
N VAL A 118 13.62 7.32 -38.88
CA VAL A 118 12.69 8.45 -38.77
C VAL A 118 13.37 9.68 -38.16
N GLY A 119 14.21 9.47 -37.14
CA GLY A 119 14.98 10.56 -36.51
C GLY A 119 15.98 11.24 -37.45
N GLN A 120 16.38 10.59 -38.54
CA GLN A 120 17.21 11.15 -39.60
C GLN A 120 16.39 11.81 -40.72
N GLY A 121 15.06 11.82 -40.62
CA GLY A 121 14.15 12.31 -41.65
C GLY A 121 13.85 11.28 -42.75
N GLY A 122 14.26 10.03 -42.58
CA GLY A 122 13.94 8.94 -43.49
C GLY A 122 12.46 8.51 -43.40
N GLU A 123 11.92 8.00 -44.49
CA GLU A 123 10.56 7.49 -44.54
C GLU A 123 10.56 5.97 -44.37
N VAL A 124 9.91 5.47 -43.32
CA VAL A 124 9.90 4.05 -42.99
C VAL A 124 8.54 3.43 -43.27
N GLY A 125 8.50 2.31 -43.97
CA GLY A 125 7.28 1.54 -44.26
C GLY A 125 7.26 0.18 -43.55
N ILE A 126 6.09 -0.25 -43.10
CA ILE A 126 5.87 -1.58 -42.54
C ILE A 126 4.70 -2.23 -43.29
N MET A 127 5.00 -3.30 -44.04
CA MET A 127 4.02 -4.04 -44.80
C MET A 127 3.41 -5.15 -43.98
N PHE A 128 2.09 -5.24 -44.05
CA PHE A 128 1.29 -6.32 -43.49
C PHE A 128 0.45 -6.93 -44.61
N GLY A 129 0.58 -8.25 -44.76
CA GLY A 129 -0.08 -8.97 -45.83
C GLY A 129 -1.50 -9.43 -45.50
N ARG A 130 -2.06 -10.19 -46.44
CA ARG A 130 -3.40 -10.77 -46.41
C ARG A 130 -3.58 -11.66 -45.18
N GLU A 131 -4.77 -11.69 -44.58
CA GLU A 131 -5.04 -12.41 -43.33
C GLU A 131 -4.77 -13.92 -43.39
N ARG A 132 -4.97 -14.54 -44.55
CA ARG A 132 -4.81 -15.99 -44.73
C ARG A 132 -3.43 -16.40 -45.26
N TYR A 133 -2.83 -15.58 -46.10
CA TYR A 133 -1.66 -15.96 -46.90
C TYR A 133 -0.42 -15.13 -46.56
N GLY A 134 -0.58 -14.03 -45.83
CA GLY A 134 0.49 -13.07 -45.57
C GLY A 134 0.88 -12.31 -46.83
N LEU A 135 2.14 -11.88 -46.85
CA LEU A 135 2.80 -11.29 -48.01
C LEU A 135 3.29 -12.39 -48.95
N GLU A 136 3.21 -12.13 -50.25
CA GLU A 136 3.79 -12.96 -51.30
C GLU A 136 5.32 -12.80 -51.34
N ASN A 137 6.01 -13.74 -52.00
CA ASN A 137 7.47 -13.77 -51.98
C ASN A 137 8.10 -12.57 -52.69
N ASP A 138 7.51 -12.10 -53.77
CA ASP A 138 7.89 -10.89 -54.49
C ASP A 138 7.63 -9.62 -53.66
N GLU A 139 6.52 -9.56 -52.92
CA GLU A 139 6.23 -8.48 -51.98
C GLU A 139 7.27 -8.43 -50.84
N VAL A 140 7.62 -9.59 -50.26
CA VAL A 140 8.71 -9.71 -49.28
C VAL A 140 10.06 -9.34 -49.92
N ALA A 141 10.25 -9.62 -51.21
CA ALA A 141 11.48 -9.30 -51.94
C ALA A 141 11.73 -7.77 -52.05
N LEU A 142 10.69 -6.93 -51.97
CA LEU A 142 10.84 -5.47 -51.94
C LEU A 142 11.40 -4.94 -50.62
N ALA A 143 11.18 -5.62 -49.49
CA ALA A 143 11.56 -5.13 -48.17
C ALA A 143 13.08 -5.21 -47.88
N ASN A 144 13.61 -4.29 -47.09
CA ASN A 144 15.00 -4.38 -46.62
C ASN A 144 15.17 -5.41 -45.50
N ARG A 145 14.11 -5.64 -44.72
CA ARG A 145 14.12 -6.48 -43.51
C ARG A 145 12.84 -7.29 -43.40
N ILE A 146 12.96 -8.45 -42.75
CA ILE A 146 11.80 -9.24 -42.33
C ILE A 146 11.57 -9.01 -40.84
N VAL A 147 10.31 -8.82 -40.46
CA VAL A 147 9.87 -8.85 -39.06
C VAL A 147 9.09 -10.13 -38.81
N THR A 148 9.51 -10.89 -37.81
CA THR A 148 8.80 -12.07 -37.31
C THR A 148 8.47 -11.90 -35.83
N PHE A 149 7.28 -12.33 -35.43
CA PHE A 149 6.84 -12.24 -34.04
C PHE A 149 7.21 -13.54 -33.31
N PRO A 150 7.80 -13.48 -32.10
CA PRO A 150 8.13 -14.66 -31.31
C PRO A 150 6.86 -15.25 -30.65
N VAL A 151 5.96 -15.78 -31.47
CA VAL A 151 4.70 -16.39 -31.06
C VAL A 151 4.85 -17.91 -30.93
N ASN A 152 3.85 -18.57 -30.33
CA ASN A 152 3.82 -20.03 -30.23
C ASN A 152 3.94 -20.66 -31.63
N PRO A 153 4.98 -21.47 -31.92
CA PRO A 153 5.17 -22.09 -33.24
C PRO A 153 3.99 -22.98 -33.67
N GLY A 154 3.25 -23.57 -32.72
CA GLY A 154 2.05 -24.36 -33.00
C GLY A 154 0.81 -23.54 -33.36
N PHE A 155 0.86 -22.21 -33.19
CA PHE A 155 -0.24 -21.29 -33.50
C PHE A 155 0.33 -19.89 -33.87
N ALA A 156 1.14 -19.86 -34.93
CA ALA A 156 1.97 -18.69 -35.25
C ALA A 156 1.27 -17.59 -36.07
N SER A 157 -0.01 -17.76 -36.42
CA SER A 157 -0.76 -16.78 -37.20
C SER A 157 -1.42 -15.75 -36.29
N LEU A 158 -0.96 -14.51 -36.36
CA LEU A 158 -1.59 -13.37 -35.70
C LEU A 158 -2.66 -12.74 -36.59
N ASN A 159 -3.74 -12.24 -36.00
CA ASN A 159 -4.67 -11.39 -36.74
C ASN A 159 -3.96 -10.11 -37.21
N LEU A 160 -4.34 -9.60 -38.38
CA LEU A 160 -3.75 -8.41 -39.01
C LEU A 160 -3.65 -7.22 -38.04
N ALA A 161 -4.76 -6.88 -37.36
CA ALA A 161 -4.78 -5.77 -36.41
C ALA A 161 -3.95 -6.04 -35.16
N GLN A 162 -3.77 -7.30 -34.76
CA GLN A 162 -2.87 -7.67 -33.65
C GLN A 162 -1.40 -7.49 -34.03
N ALA A 163 -1.01 -7.84 -35.26
CA ALA A 163 0.35 -7.59 -35.75
C ALA A 163 0.65 -6.09 -35.81
N VAL A 164 -0.29 -5.28 -36.33
CA VAL A 164 -0.19 -3.81 -36.31
C VAL A 164 -0.12 -3.26 -34.88
N LEU A 165 -0.93 -3.81 -33.96
CA LEU A 165 -0.93 -3.45 -32.55
C LEU A 165 0.42 -3.69 -31.88
N LEU A 166 1.05 -4.85 -32.13
CA LEU A 166 2.36 -5.18 -31.53
C LEU A 166 3.46 -4.26 -32.07
N MET A 167 3.48 -4.00 -33.38
CA MET A 167 4.45 -3.06 -33.97
C MET A 167 4.22 -1.63 -33.47
N GLY A 168 2.96 -1.19 -33.40
CA GLY A 168 2.60 0.12 -32.85
C GLY A 168 3.02 0.25 -31.39
N TYR A 169 2.78 -0.78 -30.57
CA TYR A 169 3.19 -0.80 -29.18
C TYR A 169 4.70 -0.66 -29.01
N GLU A 170 5.49 -1.46 -29.74
CA GLU A 170 6.96 -1.39 -29.67
C GLU A 170 7.50 -0.04 -30.14
N TRP A 171 6.93 0.52 -31.22
CA TRP A 171 7.23 1.87 -31.70
C TRP A 171 6.95 2.93 -30.62
N PHE A 172 5.72 2.95 -30.08
CA PHE A 172 5.30 3.98 -29.14
C PHE A 172 6.03 3.88 -27.81
N LYS A 173 6.31 2.65 -27.36
CA LYS A 173 7.15 2.38 -26.19
C LYS A 173 8.52 3.03 -26.36
N LEU A 174 9.16 2.89 -27.52
CA LEU A 174 10.46 3.52 -27.76
C LEU A 174 10.34 5.05 -27.92
N ALA A 175 9.38 5.52 -28.73
CA ALA A 175 9.19 6.94 -29.02
C ALA A 175 8.82 7.79 -27.79
N THR A 176 8.23 7.17 -26.76
CA THR A 176 7.88 7.82 -25.49
C THR A 176 8.82 7.47 -24.34
N ALA A 177 9.96 6.82 -24.62
CA ALA A 177 10.88 6.31 -23.60
C ALA A 177 10.19 5.46 -22.52
N ASN A 178 9.16 4.70 -22.92
CA ASN A 178 8.31 3.87 -22.07
C ASN A 178 7.64 4.65 -20.92
N ALA A 179 7.34 5.93 -21.14
CA ALA A 179 6.65 6.77 -20.17
C ALA A 179 5.23 6.26 -19.93
N LEU A 180 4.88 6.02 -18.65
CA LEU A 180 3.54 5.65 -18.25
C LEU A 180 2.64 6.91 -18.20
N PRO A 181 1.32 6.78 -18.49
CA PRO A 181 0.40 7.91 -18.50
C PRO A 181 0.15 8.51 -17.11
N PHE A 182 0.50 7.78 -16.05
CA PHE A 182 0.48 8.24 -14.67
C PHE A 182 1.59 7.54 -13.90
N ALA A 183 2.18 8.25 -12.96
CA ALA A 183 3.12 7.73 -11.98
C ALA A 183 2.60 8.05 -10.57
N MET A 184 3.18 7.41 -9.56
CA MET A 184 2.94 7.82 -8.18
C MET A 184 3.30 9.30 -8.04
N PRO A 185 2.43 10.15 -7.46
CA PRO A 185 2.76 11.55 -7.24
C PRO A 185 3.96 11.67 -6.30
N GLU A 186 5.07 12.21 -6.78
CA GLU A 186 6.22 12.54 -5.93
C GLU A 186 5.89 13.81 -5.13
N ARG A 187 5.37 13.62 -3.91
CA ARG A 187 5.03 14.74 -3.02
C ARG A 187 6.20 15.20 -2.15
N SER A 188 7.23 14.36 -2.01
CA SER A 188 8.37 14.62 -1.16
C SER A 188 9.58 13.81 -1.61
N GLU A 189 10.77 14.39 -1.51
CA GLU A 189 12.03 13.72 -1.82
C GLU A 189 12.28 12.53 -0.88
N ARG A 190 13.11 11.58 -1.32
CA ARG A 190 13.59 10.48 -0.48
C ARG A 190 14.25 10.99 0.80
N ALA A 191 14.00 10.28 1.90
CA ALA A 191 14.67 10.54 3.15
C ALA A 191 16.17 10.20 3.04
N SER A 192 17.01 11.06 3.62
CA SER A 192 18.44 10.78 3.72
C SER A 192 18.73 9.65 4.72
N GLN A 193 19.87 8.97 4.57
CA GLN A 193 20.36 8.00 5.55
C GLN A 193 20.45 8.58 6.97
N HIS A 194 20.82 9.85 7.08
CA HIS A 194 20.86 10.56 8.36
C HIS A 194 19.47 10.68 9.01
N GLN A 195 18.44 11.03 8.23
CA GLN A 195 17.05 11.10 8.74
C GLN A 195 16.51 9.73 9.13
N MET A 196 16.81 8.69 8.34
CA MET A 196 16.45 7.32 8.70
C MET A 196 17.14 6.90 10.00
N GLN A 197 18.44 7.16 10.15
CA GLN A 197 19.17 6.85 11.37
C GLN A 197 18.60 7.58 12.58
N ALA A 198 18.31 8.89 12.47
CA ALA A 198 17.68 9.66 13.55
C ALA A 198 16.30 9.13 13.94
N PHE A 199 15.48 8.71 12.96
CA PHE A 199 14.21 8.03 13.25
C PHE A 199 14.44 6.71 14.00
N PHE A 200 15.40 5.90 13.57
CA PHE A 200 15.72 4.63 14.20
C PHE A 200 16.24 4.79 15.63
N ASP A 201 17.13 5.74 15.89
CA ASP A 201 17.66 5.98 17.23
C ASP A 201 16.53 6.34 18.21
N ASN A 202 15.59 7.18 17.76
CA ASN A 202 14.40 7.52 18.53
C ASN A 202 13.48 6.31 18.74
N LEU A 203 13.20 5.55 17.67
CA LEU A 203 12.36 4.35 17.75
C LEU A 203 12.95 3.32 18.72
N VAL A 204 14.24 3.01 18.61
CA VAL A 204 14.93 2.06 19.50
C VAL A 204 14.91 2.55 20.93
N GLY A 205 15.16 3.85 21.16
CA GLY A 205 15.07 4.46 22.48
C GLY A 205 13.69 4.31 23.12
N GLU A 206 12.61 4.49 22.36
CA GLU A 206 11.25 4.27 22.87
C GLU A 206 10.92 2.79 23.08
N LEU A 207 11.36 1.90 22.17
CA LEU A 207 11.17 0.45 22.30
C LEU A 207 11.91 -0.14 23.51
N ASP A 208 13.12 0.35 23.82
CA ASP A 208 13.86 -0.03 25.02
C ASP A 208 13.12 0.39 26.30
N LYS A 209 12.47 1.56 26.32
CA LYS A 209 11.67 2.03 27.49
C LYS A 209 10.44 1.18 27.77
N VAL A 210 9.86 0.55 26.75
CA VAL A 210 8.71 -0.36 26.90
C VAL A 210 9.13 -1.84 26.96
N GLU A 211 10.45 -2.10 27.01
CA GLU A 211 11.04 -3.43 27.10
C GLU A 211 10.65 -4.39 25.96
N PHE A 212 10.36 -3.84 24.77
CA PHE A 212 9.99 -4.63 23.59
C PHE A 212 11.16 -5.48 23.06
N LEU A 213 12.40 -5.00 23.19
CA LEU A 213 13.61 -5.64 22.65
C LEU A 213 14.14 -6.75 23.59
N ARG A 214 13.27 -7.69 23.95
CA ARG A 214 13.56 -8.86 24.79
C ARG A 214 13.18 -10.16 24.08
N PRO A 215 13.87 -11.28 24.36
CA PRO A 215 15.01 -11.41 25.26
C PRO A 215 16.33 -10.87 24.67
N ALA A 216 17.36 -10.67 25.49
CA ALA A 216 18.55 -9.90 25.11
C ALA A 216 19.31 -10.53 23.93
N GLU A 217 19.34 -11.86 23.86
CA GLU A 217 19.94 -12.65 22.79
C GLU A 217 19.28 -12.45 21.41
N LYS A 218 18.02 -11.96 21.37
CA LYS A 218 17.30 -11.68 20.11
C LYS A 218 17.32 -10.20 19.71
N ARG A 219 17.79 -9.31 20.58
CA ARG A 219 17.75 -7.85 20.38
C ARG A 219 18.36 -7.43 19.05
N ASP A 220 19.58 -7.88 18.77
CA ASP A 220 20.30 -7.45 17.56
C ASP A 220 19.60 -7.90 16.28
N THR A 221 19.09 -9.13 16.27
CA THR A 221 18.27 -9.65 15.16
C THR A 221 16.98 -8.85 14.97
N MET A 222 16.30 -8.48 16.05
CA MET A 222 15.09 -7.64 15.99
C MET A 222 15.40 -6.24 15.43
N LEU A 223 16.51 -5.64 15.85
CA LEU A 223 16.94 -4.33 15.34
C LEU A 223 17.28 -4.36 13.85
N VAL A 224 17.99 -5.40 13.40
CA VAL A 224 18.27 -5.61 11.98
C VAL A 224 16.97 -5.77 11.18
N ASN A 225 16.01 -6.55 11.70
CA ASN A 225 14.72 -6.74 11.05
C ASN A 225 13.92 -5.44 10.96
N LEU A 226 13.84 -4.66 12.05
CA LEU A 226 13.22 -3.34 12.06
C LEU A 226 13.91 -2.43 11.04
N ARG A 227 15.24 -2.43 11.00
CA ARG A 227 16.01 -1.65 10.01
C ARG A 227 15.61 -2.01 8.57
N ASN A 228 15.62 -3.30 8.26
CA ASN A 228 15.28 -3.81 6.94
C ASN A 228 13.85 -3.47 6.50
N ILE A 229 12.88 -3.42 7.43
CA ILE A 229 11.51 -3.01 7.11
C ILE A 229 11.47 -1.60 6.54
N PHE A 230 12.03 -0.62 7.25
CA PHE A 230 11.95 0.77 6.79
C PHE A 230 12.90 1.07 5.62
N THR A 231 14.03 0.37 5.50
CA THR A 231 14.92 0.56 4.34
C THR A 231 14.30 0.04 3.05
N ARG A 232 13.57 -1.08 3.08
CA ARG A 232 12.84 -1.61 1.89
C ARG A 232 11.66 -0.74 1.47
N MET A 233 11.11 0.06 2.38
CA MET A 233 10.00 0.97 2.10
C MET A 233 10.43 2.19 1.28
N GLU A 234 11.73 2.49 1.23
CA GLU A 234 12.30 3.65 0.54
C GLU A 234 11.59 4.98 0.89
N PRO A 235 11.43 5.31 2.18
CA PRO A 235 10.58 6.39 2.64
C PRO A 235 10.98 7.76 2.12
N THR A 236 9.99 8.61 1.89
CA THR A 236 10.18 10.04 1.68
C THR A 236 10.47 10.77 3.00
N LYS A 237 10.95 12.02 2.90
CA LYS A 237 11.11 12.90 4.07
C LYS A 237 9.78 13.07 4.81
N GLN A 238 8.67 13.16 4.10
CA GLN A 238 7.34 13.28 4.70
C GLN A 238 6.91 12.01 5.45
N ASP A 239 7.24 10.83 4.93
CA ASP A 239 6.97 9.56 5.61
C ASP A 239 7.73 9.47 6.93
N MET A 240 9.01 9.86 6.92
CA MET A 240 9.83 9.88 8.15
C MET A 240 9.29 10.86 9.18
N HIS A 241 8.84 12.06 8.77
CA HIS A 241 8.21 13.01 9.70
C HIS A 241 6.92 12.44 10.30
N THR A 242 6.09 11.82 9.47
CA THR A 242 4.82 11.22 9.91
C THR A 242 5.08 10.07 10.88
N LEU A 243 6.00 9.16 10.55
CA LEU A 243 6.35 8.02 11.39
C LEU A 243 6.99 8.44 12.70
N HIS A 244 7.90 9.42 12.67
CA HIS A 244 8.46 9.99 13.88
C HIS A 244 7.36 10.60 14.76
N GLY A 245 6.43 11.37 14.17
CA GLY A 245 5.28 11.92 14.88
C GLY A 245 4.40 10.86 15.52
N VAL A 246 4.13 9.74 14.82
CA VAL A 246 3.38 8.59 15.36
C VAL A 246 4.09 7.98 16.57
N VAL A 247 5.39 7.68 16.45
CA VAL A 247 6.19 7.10 17.53
C VAL A 247 6.19 8.01 18.75
N MET A 248 6.44 9.30 18.57
CA MET A 248 6.48 10.28 19.67
C MET A 248 5.10 10.48 20.30
N ALA A 249 4.02 10.48 19.53
CA ALA A 249 2.66 10.59 20.05
C ALA A 249 2.29 9.39 20.94
N ILE A 250 2.67 8.17 20.55
CA ILE A 250 2.46 6.96 21.35
C ILE A 250 3.35 6.98 22.61
N ALA A 251 4.61 7.37 22.46
CA ALA A 251 5.61 7.35 23.52
C ALA A 251 5.36 8.39 24.61
N GLU A 252 5.05 9.63 24.23
CA GLU A 252 4.90 10.77 25.16
C GLU A 252 3.46 11.07 25.55
N GLY A 253 2.48 10.61 24.76
CA GLY A 253 1.11 11.12 24.82
C GLY A 253 1.01 12.52 24.19
N ARG A 254 -0.18 12.92 23.72
CA ARG A 254 -0.37 14.28 23.17
C ARG A 254 -0.23 15.34 24.26
N LYS A 255 0.69 16.29 24.07
CA LYS A 255 0.79 17.51 24.88
C LYS A 255 -0.19 18.57 24.34
N GLY A 256 -1.26 18.83 25.08
CA GLY A 256 -2.28 19.85 24.79
C GLY A 256 -3.48 19.68 25.73
N PRO A 257 -4.40 20.67 25.87
CA PRO A 257 -5.65 20.47 26.58
C PRO A 257 -6.51 19.50 25.77
N ALA A 258 -6.32 18.21 25.99
CA ALA A 258 -7.14 17.17 25.40
C ALA A 258 -8.49 17.17 26.11
N LYS A 259 -9.55 17.65 25.45
CA LYS A 259 -10.85 17.03 25.65
C LYS A 259 -10.70 15.59 25.13
N GLY A 260 -10.73 14.60 26.03
CA GLY A 260 -10.63 13.18 25.71
C GLY A 260 -9.20 12.64 25.79
N GLY A 261 -8.97 11.67 26.69
CA GLY A 261 -7.76 10.84 26.71
C GLY A 261 -7.53 10.10 25.38
N VAL A 262 -6.30 9.66 25.12
CA VAL A 262 -5.91 9.01 23.84
C VAL A 262 -6.41 7.56 23.75
N LEU A 263 -6.71 6.93 24.89
CA LEU A 263 -7.31 5.60 24.98
C LEU A 263 -8.68 5.73 25.64
N ASP A 264 -9.72 5.18 25.01
CA ASP A 264 -10.96 4.90 25.73
C ASP A 264 -10.76 3.69 26.69
N GLY A 265 -11.68 3.51 27.62
CA GLY A 265 -11.56 2.45 28.64
C GLY A 265 -11.57 1.03 28.06
N GLU A 266 -12.20 0.83 26.90
CA GLU A 266 -12.20 -0.44 26.17
C GLU A 266 -10.82 -0.73 25.57
N GLN A 267 -10.23 0.26 24.88
CA GLN A 267 -8.90 0.19 24.25
C GLN A 267 -7.81 -0.05 25.28
N ALA A 268 -7.85 0.67 26.41
CA ALA A 268 -6.91 0.45 27.51
C ALA A 268 -7.00 -0.99 28.04
N THR A 269 -8.20 -1.55 28.13
CA THR A 269 -8.40 -2.91 28.66
C THR A 269 -8.09 -4.01 27.64
N ARG A 270 -8.38 -3.79 26.35
CA ARG A 270 -7.95 -4.68 25.26
C ARG A 270 -6.43 -4.69 25.11
N LEU A 271 -5.77 -3.55 25.28
CA LEU A 271 -4.30 -3.46 25.29
C LEU A 271 -3.71 -4.24 26.47
N ARG A 272 -4.32 -4.14 27.66
CA ARG A 272 -3.95 -4.96 28.84
C ARG A 272 -4.08 -6.47 28.54
N ALA A 273 -5.17 -6.89 27.90
CA ALA A 273 -5.43 -8.30 27.57
C ALA A 273 -4.47 -8.86 26.51
N LEU A 274 -4.26 -8.16 25.39
CA LEU A 274 -3.36 -8.61 24.31
C LEU A 274 -1.90 -8.76 24.78
N LEU A 275 -1.47 -7.90 25.69
CA LEU A 275 -0.13 -7.98 26.29
C LEU A 275 -0.03 -9.08 27.35
N ALA A 276 -1.11 -9.35 28.09
CA ALA A 276 -1.17 -10.48 29.02
C ALA A 276 -1.10 -11.82 28.27
N GLU A 277 -1.77 -11.95 27.11
CA GLU A 277 -1.70 -13.14 26.25
C GLU A 277 -0.29 -13.38 25.70
N HIS A 278 0.42 -12.32 25.27
CA HIS A 278 1.82 -12.45 24.84
C HIS A 278 2.78 -12.81 25.98
N GLY A 279 2.43 -12.49 27.23
CA GLY A 279 3.20 -12.87 28.43
C GLY A 279 2.95 -14.29 28.93
N GLN A 280 1.91 -14.99 28.46
CA GLN A 280 1.57 -16.35 28.92
C GLN A 280 2.47 -17.46 28.32
N GLY A 281 3.30 -17.13 27.34
CA GLY A 281 4.26 -18.07 26.74
C GLY A 281 5.60 -18.21 27.46
N ALA A 282 5.85 -17.45 28.54
CA ALA A 282 7.17 -17.35 29.16
C ALA A 282 7.19 -17.78 30.64
N LEU A 283 8.27 -18.49 31.00
CA LEU A 283 8.56 -19.05 32.33
C LEU A 283 8.61 -17.98 33.46
N PRO A 284 8.55 -18.37 34.75
CA PRO A 284 8.13 -17.53 35.90
C PRO A 284 9.00 -16.31 36.29
N HIS A 285 9.99 -15.90 35.50
CA HIS A 285 10.93 -14.82 35.86
C HIS A 285 10.74 -13.48 35.13
N GLU A 286 9.69 -13.31 34.32
CA GLU A 286 9.46 -12.07 33.56
C GLU A 286 8.67 -11.01 34.32
N SER A 287 9.39 -10.19 35.10
CA SER A 287 8.85 -8.99 35.77
C SER A 287 8.89 -7.71 34.90
N GLY A 288 9.36 -7.83 33.64
CA GLY A 288 9.67 -6.72 32.75
C GLY A 288 8.50 -6.16 31.93
N THR A 289 7.75 -7.03 31.25
CA THR A 289 6.61 -6.66 30.39
C THR A 289 5.53 -5.87 31.14
N VAL A 290 5.26 -6.25 32.39
CA VAL A 290 4.29 -5.60 33.27
C VAL A 290 4.73 -4.17 33.66
N ARG A 291 6.05 -3.92 33.80
CA ARG A 291 6.57 -2.58 34.12
C ARG A 291 6.51 -1.62 32.92
N GLY A 292 6.79 -2.13 31.71
CA GLY A 292 6.63 -1.38 30.45
C GLY A 292 5.17 -0.95 30.24
N LEU A 293 4.24 -1.89 30.42
CA LEU A 293 2.81 -1.63 30.33
C LEU A 293 2.31 -0.61 31.38
N ALA A 294 2.73 -0.76 32.64
CA ALA A 294 2.43 0.20 33.69
C ALA A 294 2.91 1.62 33.36
N ARG A 295 4.01 1.75 32.61
CA ARG A 295 4.51 3.06 32.16
C ARG A 295 3.66 3.63 31.03
N LEU A 296 3.23 2.80 30.08
CA LEU A 296 2.39 3.21 28.96
C LEU A 296 1.00 3.65 29.42
N LEU A 297 0.37 2.89 30.32
CA LEU A 297 -0.93 3.26 30.93
C LEU A 297 -0.85 4.60 31.68
N ARG A 298 0.23 4.84 32.45
CA ARG A 298 0.42 6.10 33.20
C ARG A 298 0.59 7.33 32.34
N ARG A 299 1.06 7.14 31.10
CA ARG A 299 1.23 8.20 30.12
C ARG A 299 -0.04 8.46 29.31
N ASN A 300 -0.97 7.52 29.28
CA ASN A 300 -2.20 7.59 28.48
C ASN A 300 -3.46 7.31 29.33
N PRO A 301 -3.73 8.09 30.39
CA PRO A 301 -4.87 7.83 31.26
C PRO A 301 -6.22 8.19 30.62
N THR A 302 -7.27 7.45 30.97
CA THR A 302 -8.66 7.81 30.64
C THR A 302 -9.10 9.07 31.41
N ASP A 303 -10.26 9.65 31.04
CA ASP A 303 -10.81 10.82 31.76
C ASP A 303 -11.13 10.48 33.23
N ALA A 304 -11.77 9.34 33.47
CA ALA A 304 -12.07 8.84 34.81
C ALA A 304 -10.79 8.59 35.62
N GLU A 305 -9.77 7.93 35.04
CA GLU A 305 -8.48 7.70 35.71
C GLU A 305 -7.81 9.02 36.10
N ARG A 306 -7.88 10.04 35.24
CA ARG A 306 -7.27 11.35 35.50
C ARG A 306 -7.99 12.08 36.64
N ILE A 307 -9.31 12.14 36.60
CA ILE A 307 -10.14 12.81 37.61
C ILE A 307 -9.96 12.10 38.96
N MET A 308 -10.04 10.78 38.97
CA MET A 308 -9.84 9.97 40.18
C MET A 308 -8.43 10.16 40.74
N TRP A 309 -7.39 10.15 39.89
CA TRP A 309 -6.01 10.35 40.34
C TRP A 309 -5.80 11.74 40.95
N GLN A 310 -6.37 12.78 40.34
CA GLN A 310 -6.30 14.13 40.88
C GLN A 310 -6.96 14.18 42.25
N ALA A 311 -8.18 13.64 42.37
CA ALA A 311 -8.92 13.60 43.63
C ALA A 311 -8.16 12.84 44.74
N LEU A 312 -7.67 11.63 44.45
CA LEU A 312 -6.87 10.83 45.41
C LEU A 312 -5.59 11.55 45.89
N ARG A 313 -5.04 12.44 45.06
CA ARG A 313 -3.82 13.18 45.40
C ARG A 313 -4.10 14.47 46.18
N THR A 314 -5.24 15.12 45.95
CA THR A 314 -5.58 16.42 46.56
C THR A 314 -6.45 16.30 47.80
N ASP A 315 -7.29 15.26 47.88
CA ASP A 315 -8.17 15.03 49.02
C ASP A 315 -7.34 14.53 50.24
N ARG A 316 -7.47 15.25 51.35
CA ARG A 316 -6.70 14.99 52.59
C ARG A 316 -6.92 13.57 53.14
N ARG A 317 -8.07 12.95 52.87
CA ARG A 317 -8.39 11.58 53.30
C ARG A 317 -7.49 10.53 52.66
N PHE A 318 -7.00 10.78 51.44
CA PHE A 318 -6.31 9.77 50.61
C PHE A 318 -4.91 10.20 50.16
N ALA A 319 -4.57 11.48 50.30
CA ALA A 319 -3.30 12.03 49.86
C ALA A 319 -2.11 11.20 50.37
N GLY A 320 -1.27 10.73 49.44
CA GLY A 320 -0.08 9.92 49.73
C GLY A 320 -0.34 8.42 49.96
N GLN A 321 -1.59 7.96 49.96
CA GLN A 321 -1.92 6.56 50.28
C GLN A 321 -2.04 5.66 49.05
N PHE A 322 -2.25 6.23 47.86
CA PHE A 322 -2.47 5.50 46.62
C PHE A 322 -1.37 5.75 45.58
N LYS A 323 -1.09 4.71 44.79
CA LYS A 323 -0.24 4.77 43.61
C LYS A 323 -1.06 4.37 42.39
N ARG A 324 -1.00 5.13 41.30
CA ARG A 324 -1.67 4.79 40.04
C ARG A 324 -0.91 3.72 39.26
N GLN A 325 -1.65 2.77 38.66
CA GLN A 325 -1.19 1.79 37.66
C GLN A 325 0.17 1.19 38.03
N THR A 326 0.28 0.74 39.28
CA THR A 326 1.49 0.15 39.83
C THR A 326 1.32 -1.36 39.90
N PRO A 327 2.25 -2.16 39.34
CA PRO A 327 2.11 -3.61 39.32
C PRO A 327 1.96 -4.23 40.70
N VAL A 328 1.03 -5.17 40.83
CA VAL A 328 0.88 -6.10 41.94
C VAL A 328 1.05 -7.51 41.38
N GLY A 329 2.26 -8.06 41.48
CA GLY A 329 2.66 -9.26 40.76
C GLY A 329 2.47 -9.12 39.26
N ARG A 330 1.63 -9.97 38.65
CA ARG A 330 1.37 -9.99 37.21
C ARG A 330 0.26 -9.03 36.76
N HIS A 331 -0.48 -8.42 37.68
CA HIS A 331 -1.63 -7.57 37.37
C HIS A 331 -1.35 -6.10 37.69
N ILE A 332 -2.02 -5.21 36.97
CA ILE A 332 -1.89 -3.75 37.13
C ILE A 332 -3.29 -3.18 37.42
N PRO A 333 -3.64 -2.95 38.70
CA PRO A 333 -4.86 -2.22 39.02
C PRO A 333 -4.73 -0.74 38.68
N ASP A 334 -5.84 -0.06 38.45
CA ASP A 334 -5.84 1.38 38.09
C ASP A 334 -5.27 2.24 39.22
N PHE A 335 -5.61 1.92 40.47
CA PHE A 335 -4.94 2.46 41.66
C PHE A 335 -4.72 1.39 42.71
N VAL A 336 -3.65 1.53 43.50
CA VAL A 336 -3.36 0.60 44.59
C VAL A 336 -2.79 1.33 45.80
N SER A 337 -3.28 0.96 46.99
CA SER A 337 -2.66 1.25 48.27
C SER A 337 -2.04 -0.03 48.82
N PHE A 338 -0.72 -0.06 48.91
CA PHE A 338 0.00 -1.19 49.51
C PHE A 338 -0.16 -1.24 51.03
N ALA A 339 -0.25 -0.07 51.67
CA ALA A 339 -0.39 0.05 53.13
C ALA A 339 -1.76 -0.44 53.60
N GLN A 340 -2.82 -0.05 52.89
CA GLN A 340 -4.19 -0.44 53.23
C GLN A 340 -4.63 -1.74 52.56
N ARG A 341 -3.78 -2.34 51.71
CA ARG A 341 -4.10 -3.51 50.87
C ARG A 341 -5.39 -3.32 50.07
N ILE A 342 -5.53 -2.18 49.39
CA ILE A 342 -6.70 -1.86 48.56
C ILE A 342 -6.25 -1.69 47.11
N ALA A 343 -6.93 -2.34 46.19
CA ALA A 343 -6.82 -2.09 44.75
C ALA A 343 -8.13 -1.48 44.25
N ILE A 344 -8.05 -0.43 43.42
CA ILE A 344 -9.20 0.22 42.79
C ILE A 344 -9.18 -0.11 41.31
N GLU A 345 -10.33 -0.55 40.79
CA GLU A 345 -10.55 -0.84 39.37
C GLU A 345 -11.70 0.04 38.88
N LEU A 346 -11.45 0.81 37.82
CA LEU A 346 -12.46 1.63 37.15
C LEU A 346 -13.19 0.78 36.10
N ILE A 347 -14.50 0.71 36.21
CA ILE A 347 -15.37 -0.10 35.35
C ILE A 347 -16.02 0.79 34.31
N ASN A 348 -15.88 0.45 33.04
CA ASN A 348 -16.67 1.11 32.00
C ASN A 348 -18.04 0.42 31.87
N PRO A 349 -19.16 1.16 31.77
CA PRO A 349 -20.48 0.56 31.67
C PRO A 349 -20.62 -0.41 30.48
N ASP A 350 -19.95 -0.07 29.37
CA ASP A 350 -20.02 -0.79 28.09
C ASP A 350 -18.91 -1.85 27.91
N GLU A 351 -18.38 -2.41 29.00
CA GLU A 351 -17.36 -3.47 28.94
C GLU A 351 -17.84 -4.72 28.18
N THR A 352 -17.03 -5.19 27.23
CA THR A 352 -17.23 -6.48 26.56
C THR A 352 -17.07 -7.66 27.53
N ASP A 353 -17.66 -8.82 27.20
CA ASP A 353 -17.58 -10.03 28.06
C ASP A 353 -16.15 -10.51 28.30
N VAL A 354 -15.26 -10.31 27.33
CA VAL A 354 -13.84 -10.62 27.45
C VAL A 354 -13.20 -9.75 28.54
N ILE A 355 -13.46 -8.44 28.51
CA ILE A 355 -12.93 -7.48 29.50
C ILE A 355 -13.46 -7.82 30.90
N ARG A 356 -14.76 -8.13 31.01
CA ARG A 356 -15.41 -8.51 32.27
C ARG A 356 -14.77 -9.75 32.89
N THR A 357 -14.47 -10.75 32.06
CA THR A 357 -13.85 -12.02 32.48
C THR A 357 -12.40 -11.83 32.95
N ASP A 358 -11.61 -11.01 32.25
CA ASP A 358 -10.24 -10.69 32.66
C ASP A 358 -10.22 -9.92 33.99
N ARG A 359 -11.10 -8.93 34.13
CA ARG A 359 -11.27 -8.16 35.38
C ARG A 359 -11.65 -9.06 36.55
N ALA A 360 -12.60 -9.98 36.35
CA ALA A 360 -12.98 -10.96 37.38
C ALA A 360 -11.80 -11.85 37.79
N SER A 361 -11.05 -12.38 36.82
CA SER A 361 -9.86 -13.21 37.08
C SER A 361 -8.78 -12.46 37.87
N ARG A 362 -8.58 -11.18 37.54
CA ARG A 362 -7.66 -10.28 38.25
C ARG A 362 -8.13 -9.99 39.67
N GLN A 363 -9.41 -9.74 39.84
CA GLN A 363 -10.02 -9.50 41.15
C GLN A 363 -9.77 -10.70 42.08
N THR A 364 -10.11 -11.91 41.64
CA THR A 364 -9.84 -13.14 42.40
C THR A 364 -8.37 -13.26 42.81
N TRP A 365 -7.45 -13.03 41.87
CA TRP A 365 -6.01 -13.16 42.13
C TRP A 365 -5.50 -12.15 43.18
N LEU A 366 -6.03 -10.92 43.17
CA LEU A 366 -5.69 -9.86 44.13
C LEU A 366 -6.26 -10.18 45.52
N GLU A 367 -7.50 -10.66 45.58
CA GLU A 367 -8.20 -11.06 46.82
C GLU A 367 -7.51 -12.24 47.51
N GLU A 368 -7.09 -13.26 46.77
CA GLU A 368 -6.26 -14.37 47.28
C GLU A 368 -4.95 -13.91 47.93
N ARG A 369 -4.47 -12.71 47.58
CA ARG A 369 -3.24 -12.10 48.11
C ARG A 369 -3.52 -11.03 49.16
N GLY A 370 -4.74 -11.03 49.69
CA GLY A 370 -5.17 -10.15 50.77
C GLY A 370 -5.35 -8.70 50.35
N TYR A 371 -5.53 -8.42 49.05
CA TYR A 371 -6.00 -7.10 48.62
C TYR A 371 -7.52 -7.10 48.53
N ARG A 372 -8.15 -6.06 49.06
CA ARG A 372 -9.55 -5.80 48.78
C ARG A 372 -9.68 -4.99 47.49
N VAL A 373 -10.49 -5.48 46.56
CA VAL A 373 -10.73 -4.82 45.27
C VAL A 373 -11.99 -3.95 45.38
N VAL A 374 -11.85 -2.66 45.08
CA VAL A 374 -12.94 -1.68 45.06
C VAL A 374 -13.21 -1.32 43.61
N ALA A 375 -14.35 -1.78 43.12
CA ALA A 375 -14.88 -1.46 41.80
C ALA A 375 -15.59 -0.10 41.83
N ILE A 376 -15.23 0.81 40.92
CA ILE A 376 -15.87 2.13 40.78
C ILE A 376 -16.28 2.32 39.33
N VAL A 377 -17.50 2.77 39.06
CA VAL A 377 -17.95 3.01 37.69
C VAL A 377 -17.32 4.29 37.15
N ALA A 378 -16.72 4.23 35.96
CA ALA A 378 -16.00 5.34 35.33
C ALA A 378 -16.90 6.58 35.14
N ASP A 379 -18.16 6.37 34.75
CA ASP A 379 -19.13 7.44 34.54
C ASP A 379 -19.44 8.20 35.83
N GLU A 380 -19.52 7.50 36.97
CA GLU A 380 -19.71 8.13 38.30
C GLU A 380 -18.54 9.07 38.63
N VAL A 381 -17.31 8.67 38.32
CA VAL A 381 -16.12 9.49 38.51
C VAL A 381 -16.14 10.74 37.63
N THR A 382 -16.55 10.60 36.37
CA THR A 382 -16.60 11.74 35.44
C THR A 382 -17.76 12.70 35.72
N GLY A 383 -18.88 12.20 36.27
CA GLY A 383 -20.04 13.01 36.64
C GLY A 383 -19.85 13.73 37.97
N ASP A 384 -19.57 12.99 39.05
CA ASP A 384 -19.30 13.53 40.38
C ASP A 384 -18.39 12.59 41.18
N VAL A 385 -17.09 12.89 41.18
CA VAL A 385 -16.07 12.12 41.91
C VAL A 385 -16.31 12.09 43.43
N GLY A 386 -17.10 12.99 44.00
CA GLY A 386 -17.39 13.04 45.43
C GLY A 386 -18.05 11.76 45.95
N VAL A 387 -18.99 11.18 45.18
CA VAL A 387 -19.72 9.96 45.55
C VAL A 387 -18.79 8.74 45.64
N PRO A 388 -17.97 8.42 44.60
CA PRO A 388 -16.96 7.38 44.69
C PRO A 388 -15.95 7.55 45.84
N LEU A 389 -15.57 8.78 46.18
CA LEU A 389 -14.62 9.03 47.28
C LEU A 389 -15.21 8.69 48.65
N VAL A 390 -16.49 9.00 48.89
CA VAL A 390 -17.17 8.62 50.14
C VAL A 390 -17.29 7.10 50.26
N ALA A 391 -17.62 6.41 49.17
CA ALA A 391 -17.66 4.95 49.15
C ALA A 391 -16.29 4.34 49.42
N LEU A 392 -15.23 4.91 48.85
CA LEU A 392 -13.85 4.48 49.09
C LEU A 392 -13.41 4.69 50.55
N GLU A 393 -13.80 5.81 51.18
CA GLU A 393 -13.52 6.07 52.60
C GLU A 393 -14.21 5.04 53.51
N GLN A 394 -15.48 4.74 53.26
CA GLN A 394 -16.22 3.73 54.01
C GLN A 394 -15.59 2.35 53.85
N ALA A 395 -15.19 2.00 52.63
CA ALA A 395 -14.42 0.78 52.41
C ALA A 395 -13.17 0.80 53.28
N MET A 396 -12.34 1.84 53.21
CA MET A 396 -11.11 1.98 54.01
C MET A 396 -11.33 1.86 55.52
N ALA A 397 -12.39 2.47 56.07
CA ALA A 397 -12.71 2.41 57.50
C ALA A 397 -13.03 0.99 57.99
N GLY A 398 -13.67 0.16 57.18
CA GLY A 398 -13.93 -1.25 57.50
C GLY A 398 -12.67 -2.13 57.63
N ALA A 399 -11.50 -1.66 57.18
CA ALA A 399 -10.23 -2.39 57.30
C ALA A 399 -9.53 -2.17 58.65
N GLN A 400 -9.81 -1.06 59.34
CA GLN A 400 -9.19 -0.75 60.64
C GLN A 400 -9.84 -1.51 61.81
N GLY A 401 -11.10 -1.95 61.67
CA GLY A 401 -11.84 -2.67 62.73
C GLY A 401 -11.49 -4.16 62.90
N ALA A 402 -10.86 -4.81 61.92
CA ALA A 402 -10.62 -6.26 61.94
C ALA A 402 -9.24 -6.68 62.53
N SER A 403 -8.41 -5.72 62.95
CA SER A 403 -7.05 -5.99 63.48
C SER A 403 -6.92 -5.85 65.01
N GLY A 404 -8.04 -5.62 65.71
CA GLY A 404 -8.06 -5.23 67.13
C GLY A 404 -8.59 -6.26 68.14
N GLU A 405 -9.10 -7.42 67.73
CA GLU A 405 -9.64 -8.41 68.67
C GLU A 405 -8.95 -9.77 68.51
N GLY A 406 -8.18 -10.15 69.53
CA GLY A 406 -7.81 -11.54 69.78
C GLY A 406 -6.33 -11.81 70.07
N VAL A 407 -5.82 -11.36 71.22
CA VAL A 407 -5.01 -12.19 72.14
C VAL A 407 -5.14 -11.60 73.55
N SER A 408 -6.14 -12.06 74.30
CA SER A 408 -6.13 -12.00 75.77
C SER A 408 -5.66 -13.36 76.29
N ARG A 409 -4.74 -13.29 77.27
CA ARG A 409 -4.04 -14.38 77.95
C ARG A 409 -4.98 -15.46 78.51
N GLU A 410 -4.58 -16.72 78.34
CA GLU A 410 -4.24 -17.63 79.45
C GLU A 410 -2.87 -18.26 79.19
#